data_AF-A0A1C5WBW9-F1
#
_entry.id   AF-A0A1C5WBW9-F1
#
_cell.length_a   1.000
_cell.length_b   1.000
_cell.length_c   1.000
_cell.angle_alpha   90.00
_cell.angle_beta   90.00
_cell.angle_gamma   90.00
#
_symmetry.space_group_name_H-M   'P 1'
#
loop_
_entity.id
_entity.type
_entity.pdbx_description
1 polymer ?
#
loop_
_entity_poly.entity_id
_entity_poly.type
_entity_poly.pdbx_seq_one_letter_code
_entity_poly.pdbx_strand_id
1 'polypeptide(L)'
;MRILERIKKRYFRLSLAIQQLILRPYLNIFPLAILAGFWMLWNQKSGLYAHTPKLILPVWRGIVHIGGTIMFIILFIFTVYCIGVMTAKHDEYNLGLAFTGQDLRNGCPVLIKKNRDKKTGVTTRVFYSQIPMERWRKCKEAIADCMNLHFVNPDLEYGGKNKDKGKLIVMYSKKGRKPPERGVLYDEE
;
A
#
# COMPACT_ATOMS: atom_id res chain seq x y z
N MET A 1 -12.48 3.77 19.79
CA MET A 1 -11.57 2.77 19.18
C MET A 1 -11.51 2.84 17.65
N ARG A 2 -12.66 2.80 16.92
CA ARG A 2 -12.71 2.83 15.44
C ARG A 2 -12.02 4.03 14.75
N ILE A 3 -12.01 5.22 15.38
CA ILE A 3 -11.36 6.42 14.80
C ILE A 3 -9.84 6.27 14.76
N LEU A 4 -9.24 5.78 15.85
CA LEU A 4 -7.79 5.58 15.94
C LEU A 4 -7.30 4.56 14.90
N GLU A 5 -8.08 3.51 14.66
CA GLU A 5 -7.78 2.52 13.62
C GLU A 5 -7.86 3.10 12.21
N ARG A 6 -8.84 3.97 11.94
CA ARG A 6 -8.94 4.69 10.67
C ARG A 6 -7.74 5.61 10.45
N ILE A 7 -7.30 6.34 11.48
CA ILE A 7 -6.12 7.21 11.41
C ILE A 7 -4.86 6.37 11.16
N LYS A 8 -4.67 5.28 11.91
CA LYS A 8 -3.56 4.34 11.70
C LYS A 8 -3.55 3.76 10.29
N LYS A 9 -4.71 3.34 9.78
CA LYS A 9 -4.83 2.83 8.41
C LYS A 9 -4.41 3.87 7.38
N ARG A 10 -4.85 5.12 7.52
CA ARG A 10 -4.43 6.23 6.63
C ARG A 10 -2.92 6.46 6.69
N TYR A 11 -2.35 6.47 7.88
CA TYR A 11 -0.90 6.59 8.07
C TYR A 11 -0.14 5.45 7.36
N PHE A 12 -0.60 4.20 7.51
CA PHE A 12 0.00 3.06 6.81
C PHE A 12 -0.09 3.18 5.29
N ARG A 13 -1.20 3.71 4.74
CA ARG A 13 -1.30 3.97 3.29
C ARG A 13 -0.25 4.97 2.81
N LEU A 14 -0.10 6.09 3.53
CA LEU A 14 0.88 7.12 3.17
C LEU A 14 2.32 6.59 3.31
N SER A 15 2.63 5.90 4.41
CA SER A 15 3.94 5.29 4.62
C SER A 15 4.27 4.26 3.53
N LEU A 16 3.30 3.40 3.17
CA LEU A 16 3.45 2.44 2.09
C LEU A 16 3.65 3.13 0.73
N ALA A 17 2.93 4.22 0.46
CA ALA A 17 3.09 4.99 -0.76
C ALA A 17 4.52 5.54 -0.89
N ILE A 18 5.04 6.18 0.15
CA ILE A 18 6.42 6.72 0.18
C ILE A 18 7.44 5.60 -0.07
N GLN A 19 7.27 4.45 0.60
CA GLN A 19 8.13 3.29 0.37
C GLN A 19 8.07 2.81 -1.08
N GLN A 20 6.88 2.74 -1.69
CA GLN A 20 6.76 2.31 -3.09
C GLN A 20 7.33 3.33 -4.07
N LEU A 21 7.20 4.63 -3.81
CA LEU A 21 7.79 5.68 -4.65
C LEU A 21 9.33 5.57 -4.68
N ILE A 22 9.95 5.20 -3.55
CA ILE A 22 11.40 4.94 -3.47
C ILE A 22 11.77 3.64 -4.19
N LEU A 23 11.03 2.55 -3.96
CA LEU A 23 11.37 1.23 -4.49
C LEU A 23 11.05 1.05 -5.99
N ARG A 24 10.06 1.79 -6.50
CA ARG A 24 9.53 1.69 -7.86
C ARG A 24 9.50 3.08 -8.50
N PRO A 25 10.62 3.55 -9.07
CA PRO A 25 10.74 4.93 -9.54
C PRO A 25 9.74 5.28 -10.66
N TYR A 26 9.24 4.30 -11.41
CA TYR A 26 8.19 4.52 -12.41
C TYR A 26 6.88 5.05 -11.81
N LEU A 27 6.59 4.79 -10.52
CA LEU A 27 5.41 5.33 -9.85
C LEU A 27 5.52 6.84 -9.60
N ASN A 28 6.73 7.41 -9.68
CA ASN A 28 6.94 8.86 -9.53
C ASN A 28 6.36 9.65 -10.71
N ILE A 29 6.00 8.99 -11.82
CA ILE A 29 5.36 9.67 -12.97
C ILE A 29 4.06 10.37 -12.57
N PHE A 30 3.28 9.79 -11.64
CA PHE A 30 2.02 10.38 -11.18
C PHE A 30 2.24 11.68 -10.39
N PRO A 31 2.99 11.72 -9.28
CA PRO A 31 3.25 12.98 -8.57
C PRO A 31 4.01 14.00 -9.44
N LEU A 32 4.88 13.57 -10.35
CA LEU A 32 5.57 14.47 -11.28
C LEU A 32 4.61 15.11 -12.29
N ALA A 33 3.64 14.37 -12.82
CA ALA A 33 2.62 14.93 -13.71
C ALA A 33 1.80 16.03 -13.01
N ILE A 34 1.51 15.83 -11.72
CA ILE A 34 0.83 16.82 -10.89
C ILE A 34 1.72 18.07 -10.74
N LEU A 35 3.00 17.92 -10.38
CA LEU A 35 3.95 19.04 -10.30
C LEU A 35 4.10 19.81 -11.63
N ALA A 36 4.16 19.10 -12.76
CA ALA A 36 4.22 19.71 -14.08
C ALA A 36 2.94 20.51 -14.39
N GLY A 37 1.77 19.97 -14.06
CA GLY A 37 0.49 20.66 -14.21
C GLY A 37 0.41 21.94 -13.38
N PHE A 38 0.93 21.94 -12.14
CA PHE A 38 1.00 23.14 -11.33
C PHE A 38 1.93 24.19 -11.91
N TRP A 39 3.11 23.78 -12.36
CA TRP A 39 4.06 24.68 -13.00
C TRP A 39 3.44 25.35 -14.24
N MET A 40 2.75 24.57 -15.09
CA MET A 40 2.06 25.07 -16.26
C MET A 40 0.93 26.06 -15.89
N LEU A 41 0.09 25.71 -14.91
CA LEU A 41 -0.96 26.61 -14.40
C LEU A 41 -0.38 27.89 -13.83
N TRP A 42 0.75 27.83 -13.12
CA TRP A 42 1.37 28.99 -12.51
C TRP A 42 1.95 29.97 -13.54
N ASN A 43 2.44 29.45 -14.67
CA ASN A 43 2.92 30.26 -15.79
C ASN A 43 1.77 30.87 -16.61
N GLN A 44 0.68 30.13 -16.79
CA GLN A 44 -0.48 30.56 -17.60
C GLN A 44 -1.55 31.33 -16.82
N LYS A 45 -1.38 31.50 -15.49
CA LYS A 45 -2.37 32.16 -14.63
C LYS A 45 -2.71 33.60 -15.05
N SER A 46 -1.81 34.29 -15.77
CA SER A 46 -2.07 35.63 -16.31
C SER A 46 -3.30 35.66 -17.23
N GLY A 47 -3.55 34.58 -17.96
CA GLY A 47 -4.74 34.42 -18.80
C GLY A 47 -6.05 34.36 -18.00
N LEU A 48 -6.02 33.85 -16.76
CA LEU A 48 -7.19 33.77 -15.88
C LEU A 48 -7.68 35.14 -15.37
N TYR A 49 -6.87 36.19 -15.56
CA TYR A 49 -7.17 37.57 -15.17
C TYR A 49 -7.57 38.45 -16.35
N ALA A 50 -7.41 37.99 -17.60
CA ALA A 50 -7.47 38.82 -18.80
C ALA A 50 -8.84 39.48 -19.04
N HIS A 51 -9.92 38.86 -18.58
CA HIS A 51 -11.30 39.34 -18.76
C HIS A 51 -11.96 39.78 -17.45
N THR A 52 -11.19 39.96 -16.37
CA THR A 52 -11.75 40.27 -15.05
C THR A 52 -11.93 41.78 -14.86
N PRO A 53 -13.12 42.26 -14.42
CA PRO A 53 -13.34 43.68 -14.11
C PRO A 53 -12.37 44.19 -13.05
N LYS A 54 -11.86 45.42 -13.22
CA LYS A 54 -10.85 46.05 -12.33
C LYS A 54 -11.27 46.07 -10.86
N LEU A 55 -12.57 46.14 -10.58
CA LEU A 55 -13.13 46.18 -9.23
C LEU A 55 -12.91 44.86 -8.45
N ILE A 56 -12.97 43.72 -9.15
CA ILE A 56 -12.92 42.37 -8.54
C ILE A 56 -11.53 41.73 -8.70
N LEU A 57 -10.69 42.30 -9.57
CA LEU A 57 -9.33 41.82 -9.89
C LEU A 57 -8.46 41.46 -8.66
N PRO A 58 -8.36 42.29 -7.59
CA PRO A 58 -7.52 41.94 -6.44
C PRO A 58 -8.04 40.71 -5.68
N VAL A 59 -9.37 40.61 -5.53
CA VAL A 59 -10.03 39.48 -4.86
C VAL A 59 -9.87 38.21 -5.71
N TRP A 60 -10.11 38.32 -7.01
CA TRP A 60 -9.98 37.21 -7.96
C TRP A 60 -8.54 36.67 -8.01
N ARG A 61 -7.54 37.55 -8.00
CA ARG A 61 -6.13 37.15 -7.89
C ARG A 61 -5.84 36.41 -6.59
N GLY A 62 -6.37 36.90 -5.46
CA GLY A 62 -6.25 36.21 -4.17
C GLY A 62 -6.83 34.80 -4.21
N ILE A 63 -8.03 34.63 -4.77
CA ILE A 63 -8.70 33.33 -4.92
C ILE A 63 -7.89 32.38 -5.79
N VAL A 64 -7.42 32.82 -6.96
CA VAL A 64 -6.63 31.98 -7.87
C VAL A 64 -5.31 31.54 -7.22
N HIS A 65 -4.62 32.44 -6.52
CA HIS A 65 -3.36 32.11 -5.85
C HIS A 65 -3.55 31.17 -4.66
N ILE A 66 -4.44 31.51 -3.73
CA ILE A 66 -4.66 30.74 -2.50
C ILE A 66 -5.40 29.44 -2.83
N GLY A 67 -6.53 29.54 -3.51
CA GLY A 67 -7.36 28.41 -3.91
C GLY A 67 -6.61 27.45 -4.84
N GLY A 68 -5.90 27.97 -5.84
CA GLY A 68 -5.09 27.15 -6.74
C GLY A 68 -3.98 26.38 -6.01
N THR A 69 -3.29 27.04 -5.07
CA THR A 69 -2.25 26.39 -4.25
C THR A 69 -2.83 25.32 -3.33
N ILE A 70 -3.94 25.60 -2.64
CA ILE A 70 -4.60 24.64 -1.74
C ILE A 70 -5.11 23.42 -2.52
N MET A 71 -5.80 23.66 -3.64
CA MET A 71 -6.30 22.61 -4.52
C MET A 71 -5.15 21.71 -4.98
N PHE A 72 -4.01 22.30 -5.33
CA PHE A 72 -2.83 21.56 -5.75
C PHE A 72 -2.26 20.66 -4.65
N ILE A 73 -2.12 21.20 -3.44
CA ILE A 73 -1.63 20.45 -2.27
C ILE A 73 -2.56 19.25 -1.99
N ILE A 74 -3.88 19.46 -2.01
CA ILE A 74 -4.87 18.40 -1.80
C ILE A 74 -4.72 17.32 -2.87
N LEU A 75 -4.61 17.71 -4.14
CA LEU A 75 -4.50 16.78 -5.27
C LEU A 75 -3.20 15.97 -5.22
N PHE A 76 -2.10 16.60 -4.83
CA PHE A 76 -0.81 15.93 -4.64
C PHE A 76 -0.88 14.88 -3.52
N ILE A 77 -1.38 15.25 -2.33
CA ILE A 77 -1.56 14.33 -1.20
C ILE A 77 -2.49 13.19 -1.58
N PHE A 78 -3.60 13.49 -2.27
CA PHE A 78 -4.56 12.49 -2.73
C PHE A 78 -3.91 11.49 -3.70
N THR A 79 -3.10 11.97 -4.65
CA THR A 79 -2.38 11.12 -5.61
C THR A 79 -1.45 10.15 -4.89
N VAL A 80 -0.64 10.65 -3.95
CA VAL A 80 0.24 9.80 -3.13
C VAL A 80 -0.56 8.79 -2.32
N TYR A 81 -1.68 9.20 -1.73
CA TYR A 81 -2.57 8.31 -0.99
C TYR A 81 -3.14 7.19 -1.87
N CYS A 82 -3.60 7.52 -3.09
CA CYS A 82 -4.11 6.56 -4.05
C CYS A 82 -3.08 5.49 -4.42
N ILE A 83 -1.82 5.86 -4.61
CA ILE A 83 -0.72 4.90 -4.86
C ILE A 83 -0.60 3.91 -3.71
N GLY A 84 -0.66 4.39 -2.46
CA GLY A 84 -0.63 3.55 -1.26
C GLY A 84 -1.83 2.60 -1.17
N VAL A 85 -3.04 3.08 -1.47
CA VAL A 85 -4.26 2.27 -1.49
C VAL A 85 -4.19 1.19 -2.57
N MET A 86 -3.84 1.55 -3.81
CA MET A 86 -3.76 0.62 -4.92
C MET A 86 -2.71 -0.48 -4.69
N THR A 87 -1.56 -0.11 -4.12
CA THR A 87 -0.49 -1.06 -3.78
C THR A 87 -0.99 -2.15 -2.82
N ALA A 88 -1.77 -1.76 -1.81
CA ALA A 88 -2.23 -2.69 -0.78
C ALA A 88 -3.52 -3.41 -1.13
N LYS A 89 -4.41 -2.80 -1.93
CA LYS A 89 -5.74 -3.33 -2.24
C LYS A 89 -5.68 -4.77 -2.72
N HIS A 90 -4.77 -5.07 -3.64
CA HIS A 90 -4.63 -6.41 -4.19
C HIS A 90 -4.17 -7.44 -3.15
N ASP A 91 -3.11 -7.13 -2.37
CA ASP A 91 -2.60 -8.05 -1.36
C ASP A 91 -3.61 -8.25 -0.21
N GLU A 92 -4.26 -7.19 0.26
CA GLU A 92 -5.25 -7.26 1.35
C GLU A 92 -6.53 -7.97 0.93
N TYR A 93 -6.97 -7.80 -0.32
CA TYR A 93 -8.14 -8.49 -0.86
C TYR A 93 -7.91 -10.00 -0.94
N ASN A 94 -6.80 -10.42 -1.57
CA ASN A 94 -6.47 -11.85 -1.69
C ASN A 94 -6.25 -12.50 -0.32
N LEU A 95 -5.65 -11.76 0.61
CA LEU A 95 -5.47 -12.22 1.98
C LEU A 95 -6.81 -12.34 2.72
N GLY A 96 -7.74 -11.40 2.49
CA GLY A 96 -9.11 -11.48 2.98
C GLY A 96 -9.86 -12.71 2.48
N LEU A 97 -9.62 -13.15 1.23
CA LEU A 97 -10.21 -14.39 0.70
C LEU A 97 -9.65 -15.66 1.36
N ALA A 98 -8.40 -15.62 1.83
CA ALA A 98 -7.76 -16.77 2.46
C ALA A 98 -8.20 -17.01 3.92
N PHE A 99 -8.78 -16.01 4.58
CA PHE A 99 -9.24 -16.10 5.96
C PHE A 99 -10.75 -16.33 6.05
N THR A 100 -11.21 -17.02 7.10
CA THR A 100 -12.64 -17.25 7.31
C THR A 100 -13.33 -16.00 7.86
N GLY A 101 -14.66 -15.90 7.71
CA GLY A 101 -15.43 -14.75 8.22
C GLY A 101 -15.29 -14.53 9.74
N GLN A 102 -15.06 -15.60 10.51
CA GLN A 102 -14.79 -15.51 11.95
C GLN A 102 -13.44 -14.84 12.25
N ASP A 103 -12.41 -15.16 11.48
CA ASP A 103 -11.07 -14.58 11.63
C ASP A 103 -11.06 -13.09 11.30
N LEU A 104 -11.92 -12.66 10.37
CA LEU A 104 -12.03 -11.28 9.91
C LEU A 104 -12.96 -10.41 10.77
N ARG A 105 -13.59 -10.96 11.81
CA ARG A 105 -14.52 -10.22 12.69
C ARG A 105 -13.86 -8.99 13.34
N ASN A 106 -12.56 -9.10 13.65
CA ASN A 106 -11.77 -8.04 14.25
C ASN A 106 -11.03 -7.17 13.20
N GLY A 107 -11.35 -7.33 11.92
CA GLY A 107 -10.80 -6.58 10.81
C GLY A 107 -9.77 -7.35 9.98
N CYS A 108 -9.69 -7.00 8.69
CA CYS A 108 -8.71 -7.59 7.78
C CYS A 108 -7.29 -7.11 8.09
N PRO A 109 -6.25 -7.94 7.83
CA PRO A 109 -4.87 -7.53 7.96
C PRO A 109 -4.54 -6.35 7.03
N VAL A 110 -3.80 -5.37 7.53
CA VAL A 110 -3.43 -4.15 6.79
C VAL A 110 -1.98 -4.23 6.36
N LEU A 111 -1.70 -4.07 5.06
CA LEU A 111 -0.34 -4.06 4.55
C LEU A 111 0.39 -2.77 4.98
N ILE A 112 1.51 -2.93 5.70
CA ILE A 112 2.35 -1.83 6.20
C ILE A 112 3.55 -1.61 5.28
N LYS A 113 4.20 -2.71 4.89
CA LYS A 113 5.44 -2.67 4.10
C LYS A 113 5.43 -3.76 3.06
N LYS A 114 5.94 -3.43 1.87
CA LYS A 114 6.14 -4.39 0.78
C LYS A 114 7.47 -4.09 0.11
N ASN A 115 8.37 -5.04 0.17
CA ASN A 115 9.66 -4.97 -0.50
C ASN A 115 9.88 -6.24 -1.33
N ARG A 116 10.50 -6.09 -2.49
CA ARG A 116 10.96 -7.22 -3.31
C ARG A 116 12.46 -7.07 -3.50
N ASP A 117 13.20 -8.02 -2.96
CA ASP A 117 14.62 -8.12 -3.22
C ASP A 117 14.84 -8.55 -4.68
N LYS A 118 15.60 -7.75 -5.43
CA LYS A 118 15.91 -8.00 -6.83
C LYS A 118 16.89 -9.16 -7.00
N LYS A 119 17.77 -9.40 -6.03
CA LYS A 119 18.80 -10.46 -6.10
C LYS A 119 18.17 -11.83 -5.88
N THR A 120 17.44 -11.99 -4.79
CA THR A 120 16.85 -13.28 -4.40
C THR A 120 15.47 -13.52 -5.01
N GLY A 121 14.81 -12.47 -5.52
CA GLY A 121 13.43 -12.51 -6.01
C GLY A 121 12.38 -12.62 -4.89
N VAL A 122 12.80 -12.63 -3.62
CA VAL A 122 11.92 -12.77 -2.45
C VAL A 122 11.17 -11.47 -2.21
N THR A 123 9.87 -11.59 -2.01
CA THR A 123 8.97 -10.50 -1.63
C THR A 123 8.63 -10.62 -0.15
N THR A 124 9.10 -9.65 0.64
CA THR A 124 8.76 -9.49 2.04
C THR A 124 7.55 -8.56 2.17
N ARG A 125 6.48 -9.05 2.79
CA ARG A 125 5.30 -8.26 3.13
C ARG A 125 5.13 -8.23 4.65
N VAL A 126 4.86 -7.04 5.19
CA VAL A 126 4.58 -6.86 6.62
C VAL A 126 3.15 -6.41 6.78
N PHE A 127 2.37 -7.15 7.56
CA PHE A 127 0.97 -6.90 7.84
C PHE A 127 0.75 -6.52 9.30
N TYR A 128 -0.12 -5.55 9.54
CA TYR A 128 -0.71 -5.30 10.85
C TYR A 128 -1.98 -6.14 10.96
N SER A 129 -2.06 -7.03 11.95
CA SER A 129 -3.21 -7.94 12.12
C SER A 129 -3.58 -8.10 13.59
N GLN A 130 -4.87 -8.33 13.86
CA GLN A 130 -5.34 -8.85 15.14
C GLN A 130 -5.46 -10.39 15.13
N ILE A 131 -5.26 -11.03 13.97
CA ILE A 131 -5.31 -12.48 13.81
C ILE A 131 -4.01 -13.09 14.35
N PRO A 132 -4.06 -14.06 15.28
CA PRO A 132 -2.88 -14.67 15.88
C PRO A 132 -2.09 -15.50 14.85
N MET A 133 -0.76 -15.60 15.03
CA MET A 133 0.15 -16.30 14.10
C MET A 133 -0.24 -17.76 13.86
N GLU A 134 -0.77 -18.46 14.87
CA GLU A 134 -1.23 -19.84 14.72
C GLU A 134 -2.27 -19.96 13.59
N ARG A 135 -3.17 -18.98 13.47
CA ARG A 135 -4.18 -18.97 12.42
C ARG A 135 -3.58 -18.67 11.05
N TRP A 136 -2.57 -17.80 10.97
CA TRP A 136 -1.81 -17.59 9.74
C TRP A 136 -1.12 -18.86 9.27
N ARG A 137 -0.54 -19.64 10.19
CA ARG A 137 0.08 -20.94 9.87
C ARG A 137 -0.95 -21.95 9.38
N LYS A 138 -2.13 -22.01 10.01
CA LYS A 138 -3.24 -22.88 9.59
C LYS A 138 -3.77 -22.51 8.19
N CYS A 139 -3.86 -21.23 7.87
CA CYS A 139 -4.33 -20.74 6.56
C CYS A 139 -3.22 -20.63 5.50
N LYS A 140 -1.99 -21.10 5.78
CA LYS A 140 -0.82 -20.91 4.91
C LYS A 140 -1.08 -21.35 3.47
N GLU A 141 -1.63 -22.55 3.27
CA GLU A 141 -1.92 -23.07 1.92
C GLU A 141 -2.97 -22.23 1.20
N ALA A 142 -4.07 -21.86 1.88
CA ALA A 142 -5.09 -20.98 1.31
C ALA A 142 -4.53 -19.60 0.92
N ILE A 143 -3.60 -19.05 1.72
CA ILE A 143 -2.89 -17.81 1.40
C ILE A 143 -2.01 -17.99 0.16
N ALA A 144 -1.28 -19.10 0.05
CA ALA A 144 -0.46 -19.42 -1.10
C ALA A 144 -1.29 -19.51 -2.39
N ASP A 145 -2.46 -20.14 -2.31
CA ASP A 145 -3.38 -20.32 -3.43
C ASP A 145 -4.02 -18.98 -3.84
N CYS A 146 -4.64 -18.27 -2.89
CA CYS A 146 -5.31 -16.99 -3.17
C CYS A 146 -4.36 -15.91 -3.70
N MET A 147 -3.10 -15.91 -3.25
CA MET A 147 -2.10 -14.92 -3.67
C MET A 147 -1.19 -15.40 -4.80
N ASN A 148 -1.37 -16.64 -5.29
CA ASN A 148 -0.51 -17.31 -6.26
C ASN A 148 1.00 -17.14 -5.94
N LEU A 149 1.38 -17.60 -4.76
CA LEU A 149 2.75 -17.52 -4.24
C LEU A 149 3.19 -18.84 -3.64
N HIS A 150 4.50 -18.96 -3.39
CA HIS A 150 5.04 -19.98 -2.50
C HIS A 150 5.86 -19.30 -1.41
N PHE A 151 5.77 -19.84 -0.20
CA PHE A 151 6.59 -19.38 0.92
C PHE A 151 8.05 -19.83 0.73
N VAL A 152 8.97 -19.03 1.23
CA VAL A 152 10.40 -19.37 1.31
C VAL A 152 10.80 -19.42 2.77
N ASN A 153 11.91 -20.08 3.12
CA ASN A 153 12.38 -20.05 4.50
C ASN A 153 13.14 -18.74 4.80
N PRO A 154 12.86 -18.05 5.92
CA PRO A 154 11.75 -18.28 6.86
C PRO A 154 10.39 -17.87 6.26
N ASP A 155 9.30 -18.57 6.56
CA ASP A 155 8.00 -18.37 5.89
C ASP A 155 7.16 -17.23 6.51
N LEU A 156 6.82 -17.36 7.78
CA LEU A 156 6.00 -16.46 8.58
C LEU A 156 6.67 -16.20 9.92
N GLU A 157 6.91 -14.92 10.23
CA GLU A 157 7.53 -14.50 11.48
C GLU A 157 6.79 -13.31 12.09
N TYR A 158 6.94 -13.13 13.39
CA TYR A 158 6.53 -11.88 14.02
C TYR A 158 7.50 -10.75 13.65
N GLY A 159 6.96 -9.55 13.47
CA GLY A 159 7.73 -8.34 13.23
C GLY A 159 8.26 -7.71 14.52
N GLY A 160 8.96 -6.59 14.38
CA GLY A 160 9.61 -5.88 15.50
C GLY A 160 11.14 -6.03 15.46
N LYS A 161 11.86 -5.23 16.26
CA LYS A 161 13.32 -5.32 16.35
C LYS A 161 13.77 -6.69 16.86
N ASN A 162 12.99 -7.27 17.77
CA ASN A 162 13.26 -8.57 18.40
C ASN A 162 12.25 -9.65 17.98
N LYS A 163 11.49 -9.44 16.89
CA LYS A 163 10.39 -10.33 16.46
C LYS A 163 9.34 -10.58 17.56
N ASP A 164 9.10 -9.58 18.40
CA ASP A 164 8.28 -9.64 19.62
C ASP A 164 6.91 -8.95 19.45
N LYS A 165 6.66 -8.31 18.31
CA LYS A 165 5.41 -7.58 18.08
C LYS A 165 4.35 -8.51 17.50
N GLY A 166 3.55 -9.10 18.39
CA GLY A 166 2.47 -10.04 18.03
C GLY A 166 1.45 -9.54 16.99
N LYS A 167 1.29 -8.23 16.82
CA LYS A 167 0.38 -7.63 15.82
C LYS A 167 1.02 -7.40 14.46
N LEU A 168 2.31 -7.65 14.32
CA LEU A 168 3.06 -7.50 13.07
C LEU A 168 3.42 -8.88 12.55
N ILE A 169 2.91 -9.22 11.38
CA ILE A 169 3.18 -10.49 10.71
C ILE A 169 4.05 -10.20 9.49
N VAL A 170 5.23 -10.81 9.44
CA VAL A 170 6.16 -10.74 8.32
C VAL A 170 6.02 -12.01 7.50
N MET A 171 5.75 -11.85 6.21
CA MET A 171 5.59 -12.93 5.25
C MET A 171 6.67 -12.84 4.19
N TYR A 172 7.41 -13.92 4.00
CA TYR A 172 8.41 -14.06 2.95
C TYR A 172 7.92 -15.04 1.89
N SER A 173 7.89 -14.58 0.64
CA SER A 173 7.29 -15.35 -0.44
C SER A 173 7.93 -15.03 -1.78
N LYS A 174 7.85 -15.96 -2.73
CA LYS A 174 8.17 -15.72 -4.14
C LYS A 174 6.91 -15.87 -4.99
N LYS A 175 6.91 -15.21 -6.15
CA LYS A 175 5.80 -15.27 -7.10
C LYS A 175 5.68 -16.67 -7.70
N GLY A 176 4.45 -17.13 -7.89
CA GLY A 176 4.12 -18.40 -8.52
C GLY A 176 3.91 -19.50 -7.48
N ARG A 177 2.85 -20.28 -7.67
CA ARG A 177 2.57 -21.46 -6.85
C ARG A 177 3.56 -22.57 -7.17
N LYS A 178 4.09 -23.21 -6.13
CA LYS A 178 4.75 -24.52 -6.25
C LYS A 178 3.80 -25.59 -5.73
N PRO A 179 3.70 -26.75 -6.41
CA PRO A 179 2.98 -27.88 -5.85
C PRO A 179 3.62 -28.25 -4.50
N PRO A 180 2.83 -28.66 -3.51
CA PRO A 180 3.38 -29.22 -2.28
C PRO A 180 4.30 -30.39 -2.64
N GLU A 181 5.43 -30.52 -1.94
CA GLU A 181 6.31 -31.69 -2.08
C GLU A 181 5.46 -32.93 -1.78
N ARG A 182 5.20 -33.74 -2.81
CA ARG A 182 4.63 -35.07 -2.61
C ARG A 182 5.71 -35.85 -1.85
N GLY A 183 5.39 -36.30 -0.64
CA GLY A 183 6.20 -37.28 0.05
C GLY A 183 6.53 -38.42 -0.91
N VAL A 184 7.76 -38.92 -0.83
CA VAL A 184 8.27 -39.97 -1.70
C VAL A 184 7.29 -41.14 -1.68
N LEU A 185 6.71 -41.42 -2.85
CA LEU A 185 5.64 -42.39 -3.09
C LEU A 185 6.25 -43.76 -3.48
N TYR A 186 7.40 -44.09 -2.89
CA TYR A 186 7.97 -45.43 -3.04
C TYR A 186 7.55 -46.22 -1.81
N ASP A 187 6.64 -47.18 -2.00
CA ASP A 187 6.62 -48.36 -1.15
C ASP A 187 7.93 -49.11 -1.45
N GLU A 188 8.76 -49.30 -0.43
CA GLU A 188 9.88 -50.22 -0.50
C GLU A 188 9.30 -51.64 -0.54
N GLU A 189 9.17 -52.22 -1.75
CA GLU A 189 9.12 -53.68 -1.93
C GLU A 189 10.54 -54.27 -1.97
#